data_AF-A0A2G7HDT2-F1
#
_entry.id   AF-A0A2G7HDT2-F1
#
_cell.length_a   1.000
_cell.length_b   1.000
_cell.length_c   1.000
_cell.angle_alpha   90.00
_cell.angle_beta   90.00
_cell.angle_gamma   90.00
#
_symmetry.space_group_name_H-M   'P 1'
#
loop_
_entity.id
_entity.type
_entity.pdbx_description
1 polymer ?
#
loop_
_entity_poly.entity_id
_entity_poly.type
_entity_poly.pdbx_seq_one_letter_code
_entity_poly.pdbx_strand_id
1 'polypeptide(L)'
;MTSDGVVSWGSVPKAVGYELNIQNKHTDEYYMIEMFHSANTGYRIPTTYDGQKLEKGVYLCYMIVKDTNGSTIGADDMLEFYYDGSKFRLIN
;
A
#
# COMPACT_ATOMS: atom_id res chain seq x y z
N MET A 1 9.42 7.70 7.23
CA MET A 1 8.80 7.48 8.55
C MET A 1 7.42 6.92 8.30
N THR A 2 7.23 5.64 8.61
CA THR A 2 5.92 4.97 8.53
C THR A 2 5.05 5.47 9.69
N SER A 3 3.77 5.73 9.43
CA SER A 3 2.83 6.23 10.44
C SER A 3 1.49 5.52 10.30
N ASP A 4 0.59 5.67 11.28
CA ASP A 4 -0.71 5.01 11.29
C ASP A 4 -1.46 5.19 9.95
N GLY A 5 -1.66 4.06 9.27
CA GLY A 5 -2.37 3.98 8.00
C GLY A 5 -1.68 4.65 6.82
N VAL A 6 -0.37 4.90 6.90
CA VAL A 6 0.42 5.48 5.81
C VAL A 6 1.57 4.55 5.46
N VAL A 7 1.62 4.14 4.20
CA VAL A 7 2.79 3.48 3.60
C VAL A 7 3.67 4.59 3.01
N SER A 8 4.95 4.60 3.34
CA SER A 8 5.91 5.58 2.84
C SER A 8 7.05 4.87 2.15
N TRP A 9 7.51 5.43 1.05
CA TRP A 9 8.58 4.85 0.24
C TRP A 9 9.60 5.90 -0.19
N GLY A 10 10.80 5.43 -0.51
CA GLY A 10 11.87 6.25 -1.04
C GLY A 10 11.67 6.60 -2.53
N SER A 11 12.26 7.71 -2.96
CA SER A 11 12.42 7.99 -4.39
C SER A 11 13.34 6.95 -4.99
N VAL A 12 12.87 6.23 -6.02
CA VAL A 12 13.67 5.23 -6.73
C VAL A 12 14.04 5.79 -8.11
N PRO A 13 15.33 5.81 -8.50
CA PRO A 13 15.73 6.24 -9.85
C PRO A 13 15.00 5.43 -10.92
N LYS A 14 14.48 6.12 -11.95
CA LYS A 14 13.70 5.54 -13.07
C LYS A 14 12.29 5.06 -12.68
N ALA A 15 11.85 5.23 -11.43
CA ALA A 15 10.46 5.01 -11.09
C ALA A 15 9.58 6.06 -11.77
N VAL A 16 8.55 5.59 -12.46
CA VAL A 16 7.50 6.44 -13.03
C VAL A 16 6.14 6.18 -12.43
N GLY A 17 6.00 5.04 -11.74
CA GLY A 17 4.79 4.65 -11.04
C GLY A 17 5.10 3.79 -9.82
N TYR A 18 4.16 3.80 -8.89
CA TYR A 18 4.13 2.91 -7.75
C TYR A 18 2.73 2.32 -7.64
N GLU A 19 2.66 1.06 -7.19
CA GLU A 19 1.42 0.32 -6.95
C GLU A 19 1.35 -0.06 -5.48
N LEU A 20 0.25 0.33 -4.79
CA LEU A 20 0.00 -0.14 -3.43
C LEU A 20 -0.74 -1.48 -3.50
N ASN A 21 -0.17 -2.47 -2.83
CA ASN A 21 -0.71 -3.80 -2.68
C ASN A 21 -1.20 -3.94 -1.24
N ILE A 22 -2.44 -4.41 -1.05
CA ILE A 22 -3.07 -4.56 0.26
C ILE A 22 -3.69 -5.96 0.31
N GLN A 23 -3.26 -6.79 1.26
CA GLN A 23 -3.80 -8.14 1.43
C GLN A 23 -4.33 -8.33 2.84
N ASN A 24 -5.57 -8.80 2.99
CA ASN A 24 -6.10 -9.25 4.27
C ASN A 24 -5.42 -10.58 4.65
N LYS A 25 -4.73 -10.60 5.79
CA LYS A 25 -3.94 -11.77 6.26
C LYS A 25 -4.81 -12.97 6.66
N HIS A 26 -6.10 -12.75 6.91
CA HIS A 26 -7.02 -13.82 7.31
C HIS A 26 -7.86 -14.37 6.16
N THR A 27 -8.36 -13.50 5.29
CA THR A 27 -9.28 -13.88 4.20
C THR A 27 -8.56 -14.06 2.86
N ASP A 28 -7.28 -13.71 2.77
CA ASP A 28 -6.49 -13.62 1.53
C ASP A 28 -7.08 -12.69 0.46
N GLU A 29 -8.05 -11.85 0.83
CA GLU A 29 -8.56 -10.81 -0.05
C GLU A 29 -7.45 -9.82 -0.39
N TYR A 30 -7.31 -9.54 -1.69
CA TYR A 30 -6.24 -8.72 -2.22
C TYR A 30 -6.80 -7.54 -3.00
N TYR A 31 -6.22 -6.37 -2.76
CA TYR A 31 -6.58 -5.11 -3.38
C TYR A 31 -5.32 -4.45 -3.94
N MET A 32 -5.43 -3.95 -5.17
CA MET A 32 -4.35 -3.25 -5.86
C MET A 32 -4.82 -1.84 -6.20
N ILE A 33 -4.01 -0.85 -5.84
CA ILE A 33 -4.25 0.55 -6.17
C ILE A 33 -3.09 1.01 -7.04
N GLU A 34 -3.40 1.21 -8.32
CA GLU A 34 -2.49 1.85 -9.27
C GLU A 34 -2.41 3.36 -8.99
N MET A 35 -1.33 3.99 -9.46
CA MET A 35 -1.14 5.45 -9.56
C MET A 35 -0.54 6.16 -8.34
N PHE A 36 0.79 6.17 -8.27
CA PHE A 36 1.53 7.33 -7.73
C PHE A 36 2.58 7.80 -8.73
N HIS A 37 2.35 8.92 -9.39
CA HIS A 37 3.42 9.63 -10.12
C HIS A 37 4.41 10.23 -9.09
N SER A 38 5.69 10.22 -9.45
CA SER A 38 6.90 10.15 -8.62
C SER A 38 7.17 11.24 -7.56
N ALA A 39 6.22 12.10 -7.20
CA ALA A 39 6.42 13.20 -6.26
C ALA A 39 6.00 12.91 -4.81
N ASN A 40 5.20 11.86 -4.55
CA ASN A 40 4.72 11.54 -3.20
C ASN A 40 5.64 10.53 -2.50
N THR A 41 5.99 10.81 -1.23
CA THR A 41 6.80 9.93 -0.36
C THR A 41 5.94 9.12 0.61
N GLY A 42 4.63 9.09 0.39
CA GLY A 42 3.73 8.20 1.09
C GLY A 42 2.28 8.33 0.66
N TYR A 43 1.50 7.32 1.04
CA TYR A 43 0.10 7.19 0.72
C TYR A 43 -0.70 6.64 1.90
N ARG A 44 -1.86 7.25 2.13
CA ARG A 44 -2.80 6.80 3.16
C ARG A 44 -3.62 5.63 2.62
N ILE A 45 -3.52 4.49 3.30
CA ILE A 45 -4.27 3.28 2.98
C ILE A 45 -5.77 3.61 3.05
N PRO A 46 -6.54 3.39 1.97
CA PRO A 46 -7.96 3.66 1.99
C PRO A 46 -8.69 2.63 2.84
N THR A 47 -9.77 3.09 3.47
CA THR A 47 -10.64 2.23 4.30
C THR A 47 -11.75 1.56 3.49
N THR A 48 -11.79 1.82 2.18
CA THR A 48 -12.77 1.33 1.23
C THR A 48 -12.10 0.93 -0.08
N TYR A 49 -12.61 -0.11 -0.73
CA TYR A 49 -12.25 -0.55 -2.06
C TYR A 49 -13.52 -0.82 -2.88
N ASP A 50 -13.59 -0.34 -4.12
CA ASP A 50 -14.80 -0.41 -4.98
C ASP A 50 -16.10 0.03 -4.29
N GLY A 51 -16.00 1.08 -3.46
CA GLY A 51 -17.14 1.63 -2.71
C GLY A 51 -17.58 0.80 -1.50
N GLN A 52 -16.93 -0.34 -1.24
CA GLN A 52 -17.19 -1.17 -0.06
C GLN A 52 -16.14 -0.93 1.01
N LYS A 53 -16.56 -0.99 2.27
CA LYS A 53 -15.66 -0.84 3.42
C LYS A 53 -14.88 -2.14 3.62
N LEU A 54 -13.59 -2.02 3.88
CA LEU A 54 -12.75 -3.17 4.20
C LEU A 54 -13.20 -3.86 5.49
N GLU A 55 -12.96 -5.16 5.60
CA GLU A 55 -13.23 -5.91 6.83
C GLU A 55 -12.25 -5.55 7.95
N LYS A 56 -12.66 -5.69 9.21
CA LYS A 56 -11.72 -5.50 10.33
C LYS A 56 -10.70 -6.63 10.31
N GLY A 57 -9.41 -6.31 10.41
CA GLY A 57 -8.40 -7.35 10.31
C GLY A 57 -6.97 -6.83 10.24
N VAL A 58 -6.05 -7.77 10.12
CA VAL A 58 -4.64 -7.49 9.84
C VAL A 58 -4.43 -7.51 8.33
N TYR A 59 -3.75 -6.49 7.83
CA TYR A 59 -3.46 -6.31 6.43
C TYR A 59 -1.95 -6.20 6.20
N LEU A 60 -1.48 -6.90 5.18
CA LEU A 60 -0.14 -6.79 4.63
C LEU A 60 -0.16 -5.73 3.54
N CYS A 61 0.64 -4.68 3.70
CA CYS A 61 0.70 -3.56 2.77
C CYS A 61 2.13 -3.37 2.26
N TYR A 62 2.32 -3.30 0.95
CA TYR A 62 3.64 -3.07 0.35
C TYR A 62 3.52 -2.35 -0.99
N MET A 63 4.62 -1.72 -1.41
CA MET A 63 4.69 -1.01 -2.67
C MET A 63 5.46 -1.81 -3.71
N ILE A 64 4.96 -1.84 -4.94
CA ILE A 64 5.71 -2.27 -6.12
C ILE A 64 6.11 -1.02 -6.92
N VAL A 65 7.36 -0.97 -7.38
CA VAL A 65 7.91 0.15 -8.16
C VAL A 65 7.95 -0.22 -9.64
N LYS A 66 7.43 0.66 -10.50
CA LYS A 66 7.30 0.44 -11.94
C LYS A 66 8.14 1.41 -12.77
N ASP A 67 8.72 0.89 -13.86
CA ASP A 67 9.38 1.68 -14.90
C ASP A 67 8.41 2.12 -16.01
N THR A 68 8.92 2.88 -16.99
CA THR A 68 8.15 3.37 -18.16
C THR A 68 7.51 2.29 -19.01
N ASN A 69 7.98 1.05 -18.90
CA ASN A 69 7.46 -0.09 -19.63
C ASN A 69 6.47 -0.91 -18.78
N GLY A 70 6.13 -0.45 -17.56
CA GLY A 70 5.29 -1.19 -16.61
C GLY A 70 6.01 -2.37 -15.94
N SER A 71 7.32 -2.49 -16.09
CA SER A 71 8.11 -3.57 -15.47
C SER A 71 8.33 -3.28 -13.99
N THR A 72 8.25 -4.33 -13.16
CA THR A 72 8.63 -4.24 -11.75
C THR A 72 10.14 -4.09 -11.62
N ILE A 73 10.59 -2.96 -11.08
CA ILE A 73 12.01 -2.63 -10.88
C ILE A 73 12.41 -2.57 -9.40
N GLY A 74 11.45 -2.76 -8.49
CA GLY A 74 11.69 -2.82 -7.06
C GLY A 74 10.41 -3.09 -6.28
N ALA A 75 10.57 -3.42 -5.01
CA ALA A 75 9.51 -3.50 -4.02
C ALA A 75 10.05 -2.88 -2.72
N ASP A 76 9.17 -2.23 -1.96
CA ASP A 76 9.50 -1.74 -0.62
C ASP A 76 9.16 -2.79 0.44
N ASP A 77 9.55 -2.52 1.68
CA ASP A 77 9.27 -3.40 2.81
C ASP A 77 7.77 -3.64 2.98
N MET A 78 7.44 -4.88 3.33
CA MET A 78 6.08 -5.26 3.70
C MET A 78 5.78 -4.81 5.12
N LEU A 79 4.66 -4.11 5.30
CA LEU A 79 4.21 -3.56 6.57
C LEU A 79 2.90 -4.21 7.00
N GLU A 80 2.80 -4.59 8.27
CA GLU A 80 1.54 -5.06 8.85
C GLU A 80 0.77 -3.92 9.51
N PHE A 81 -0.51 -3.77 9.13
CA PHE A 81 -1.44 -2.84 9.75
C PHE A 81 -2.66 -3.57 10.29
N TYR A 82 -3.15 -3.14 11.45
CA TYR A 82 -4.48 -3.54 11.93
C TYR A 82 -5.52 -2.46 11.57
N TYR A 83 -6.58 -2.86 10.89
CA TYR A 83 -7.74 -2.02 10.61
C TYR A 83 -8.87 -2.29 11.61
N ASP A 84 -9.25 -1.27 12.38
CA ASP A 84 -10.28 -1.39 13.44
C ASP A 84 -11.72 -1.14 12.94
N GLY A 85 -11.89 -0.94 11.64
CA GLY A 85 -13.15 -0.50 11.03
C GLY A 85 -13.29 1.02 10.94
N SER A 86 -12.27 1.79 11.30
CA SER A 86 -12.23 3.25 11.13
C SER A 86 -10.89 3.75 10.61
N LYS A 87 -9.78 3.17 11.06
CA LYS A 87 -8.44 3.53 10.63
C LYS A 87 -7.48 2.35 10.75
N PHE A 88 -6.42 2.42 9.95
CA PHE A 88 -5.29 1.52 10.03
C PHE A 88 -4.30 2.01 11.09
N ARG A 89 -3.80 1.09 11.91
CA ARG A 89 -2.71 1.32 12.88
C ARG A 89 -1.56 0.39 12.52
N LEU A 90 -0.34 0.91 12.51
CA LEU A 90 0.83 0.08 12.24
C LEU A 90 1.05 -0.89 13.42
N ILE A 91 1.31 -2.18 13.14
CA ILE A 91 1.51 -3.21 14.18
C ILE A 91 2.84 -3.96 14.07
N ASN A 92 3.71 -3.55 13.12
CA ASN A 92 4.98 -4.17 12.73
C ASN A 92 4.81 -5.55 12.08
#